data_AF-A0A7S2AUD9-F1
#
_entry.id   AF-A0A7S2AUD9-F1
#
_cell.length_a   1.000
_cell.length_b   1.000
_cell.length_c   1.000
_cell.angle_alpha   90.00
_cell.angle_beta   90.00
_cell.angle_gamma   90.00
#
_symmetry.space_group_name_H-M   'P 1'
#
loop_
_entity.id
_entity.type
_entity.pdbx_description
1 polymer ?
#
loop_
_entity_poly.entity_id
_entity_poly.type
_entity_poly.pdbx_seq_one_letter_code
_entity_poly.pdbx_strand_id
1 'polypeptide(L)'
;NSLRAVIHRHGESTETPKIRVIVAEGLEDVTIKVSDEGGGIPRSGLRNIWTYLYTTAQSPILKLADEKEAMSSLDDIDTPSVLAGYGYGFPILRVYARY
;
A
#
# COMPACT_ATOMS: atom_id res chain seq x y z
N ASN A 1 1.94 2.56 0.79
CA ASN A 1 0.65 2.55 1.54
C ASN A 1 0.31 3.90 2.16
N SER A 2 1.08 4.38 3.15
CA SER A 2 0.80 5.66 3.83
C SER A 2 0.72 6.86 2.89
N LEU A 3 1.65 6.99 1.94
CA LEU A 3 1.64 8.07 0.95
C LEU A 3 0.34 8.10 0.14
N ARG A 4 -0.05 6.95 -0.43
CA ARG A 4 -1.32 6.82 -1.18
C ARG A 4 -2.51 7.21 -0.29
N ALA A 5 -2.56 6.73 0.95
CA ALA A 5 -3.67 7.01 1.86
C ALA A 5 -3.80 8.51 2.17
N VAL A 6 -2.67 9.18 2.45
CA VAL A 6 -2.64 10.62 2.70
C VAL A 6 -3.06 11.41 1.47
N ILE A 7 -2.52 11.10 0.28
CA ILE A 7 -2.88 11.78 -0.97
C ILE A 7 -4.36 11.57 -1.31
N HIS A 8 -4.89 10.35 -1.17
CA HIS A 8 -6.30 10.08 -1.43
C HIS A 8 -7.23 10.87 -0.49
N ARG A 9 -6.81 11.12 0.75
CA ARG A 9 -7.65 11.81 1.74
C ARG A 9 -7.50 13.33 1.71
N HIS A 10 -6.30 13.84 1.46
CA HIS A 10 -5.94 15.26 1.60
C HIS A 10 -5.43 15.88 0.28
N GLY A 11 -5.52 15.18 -0.85
CA GLY A 11 -4.94 15.65 -2.12
C GLY A 11 -5.54 16.95 -2.66
N GLU A 12 -6.75 17.30 -2.26
CA GLU A 12 -7.42 18.57 -2.59
C GLU A 12 -7.24 19.65 -1.51
N SER A 13 -6.61 19.31 -0.38
CA SER A 13 -6.30 20.24 0.71
C SER A 13 -5.12 21.13 0.35
N THR A 14 -5.10 22.35 0.86
CA THR A 14 -3.96 23.27 0.75
C THR A 14 -2.70 22.74 1.44
N GLU A 15 -2.87 21.92 2.48
CA GLU A 15 -1.78 21.28 3.22
C GLU A 15 -2.01 19.77 3.36
N THR A 16 -0.97 19.00 3.09
CA THR A 16 -0.96 17.54 3.28
C THR A 16 -0.22 17.19 4.58
N PRO A 17 -0.80 16.36 5.47
CA PRO A 17 -0.14 16.00 6.71
C PRO A 17 1.11 15.14 6.43
N LYS A 18 2.20 15.46 7.13
CA LYS A 18 3.47 14.73 6.98
C LYS A 18 3.37 13.33 7.58
N ILE A 19 3.89 12.34 6.85
CA ILE A 19 4.10 10.99 7.38
C ILE A 19 5.25 11.05 8.39
N ARG A 20 5.00 10.60 9.61
CA ARG A 20 5.98 10.60 10.70
C ARG A 20 6.63 9.22 10.82
N VAL A 21 7.95 9.17 10.76
CA VAL A 21 8.73 7.97 11.03
C VAL A 21 9.46 8.15 12.35
N ILE A 22 9.25 7.23 13.27
CA ILE A 22 9.92 7.22 14.58
C ILE A 22 10.75 5.95 14.64
N VAL A 23 12.06 6.11 14.86
CA VAL A 23 12.98 5.00 15.09
C VAL A 23 13.32 4.99 16.57
N ALA A 24 13.16 3.84 17.20
CA ALA A 24 13.47 3.62 18.60
C ALA A 24 14.33 2.37 18.74
N GLU A 25 15.36 2.46 19.57
CA GLU A 25 16.24 1.35 19.94
C GLU A 25 15.86 0.88 21.35
N GLY A 26 15.65 -0.42 21.49
CA GLY A 26 15.51 -1.11 22.75
C GLY A 26 16.72 -1.99 23.02
N LEU A 27 16.72 -2.67 24.18
CA LEU A 27 17.81 -3.58 24.55
C LEU A 27 17.89 -4.81 23.62
N GLU A 28 16.74 -5.26 23.11
CA GLU A 28 16.62 -6.48 22.29
C GLU A 28 16.05 -6.20 20.89
N ASP A 29 15.37 -5.06 20.71
CA ASP A 29 14.60 -4.76 19.50
C ASP A 29 14.91 -3.37 18.94
N VAL A 30 14.86 -3.23 17.61
CA VAL A 30 14.77 -1.93 16.94
C VAL A 30 13.37 -1.75 16.37
N THR A 31 12.68 -0.69 16.78
CA THR A 31 11.31 -0.40 16.32
C THR A 31 11.30 0.76 15.33
N ILE A 32 10.73 0.53 14.15
CA ILE A 32 10.43 1.58 13.16
C ILE A 32 8.92 1.77 13.09
N LYS A 33 8.42 2.87 13.64
CA LYS A 33 6.99 3.22 13.62
C LYS A 33 6.73 4.25 12.51
N VAL A 34 5.92 3.86 11.52
CA VAL A 34 5.41 4.74 10.47
C VAL A 34 3.99 5.15 10.83
N SER A 35 3.73 6.45 10.94
CA SER A 35 2.42 7.04 11.27
C SER A 35 1.97 7.97 10.16
N ASP A 36 0.72 7.83 9.74
CA ASP A 36 0.07 8.69 8.75
C ASP A 36 -1.33 9.11 9.17
N GLU A 37 -1.88 10.10 8.48
CA GLU A 37 -3.22 10.65 8.72
C GLU A 37 -4.14 10.40 7.51
N GLY A 38 -3.97 9.25 6.84
CA GLY A 38 -4.72 8.85 5.65
C GLY A 38 -6.14 8.33 5.90
N GLY A 39 -6.67 8.46 7.12
CA GLY A 39 -8.05 8.04 7.47
C GLY A 39 -8.17 6.63 8.06
N GLY A 40 -7.10 5.83 8.04
CA GLY A 40 -7.02 4.53 8.68
C GLY A 40 -7.78 3.40 7.96
N ILE A 41 -7.89 2.26 8.63
CA ILE A 41 -8.55 1.04 8.11
C ILE A 41 -9.77 0.72 8.99
N PRO A 42 -10.98 0.54 8.41
CA PRO A 42 -12.14 0.10 9.17
C PRO A 42 -11.88 -1.23 9.88
N ARG A 43 -12.38 -1.39 11.12
CA ARG A 43 -12.15 -2.60 11.93
C ARG A 43 -12.56 -3.89 11.22
N SER A 44 -13.64 -3.85 10.43
CA SER A 44 -14.11 -4.97 9.63
C SER A 44 -13.10 -5.44 8.56
N GLY A 45 -12.24 -4.55 8.06
CA GLY A 45 -11.23 -4.86 7.05
C GLY A 45 -9.85 -5.26 7.61
N LEU A 46 -9.60 -5.09 8.91
CA LEU A 46 -8.27 -5.32 9.51
C LEU A 46 -7.74 -6.74 9.34
N ARG A 47 -8.61 -7.75 9.31
CA ARG A 47 -8.18 -9.13 9.09
C ARG A 47 -7.69 -9.35 7.65
N ASN A 48 -8.29 -8.66 6.69
CA ASN A 48 -8.09 -8.88 5.26
C ASN A 48 -6.78 -8.25 4.74
N ILE A 49 -6.26 -7.21 5.41
CA ILE A 49 -5.00 -6.55 4.96
C ILE A 49 -3.79 -7.50 4.98
N TRP A 50 -3.87 -8.61 5.71
CA TRP A 50 -2.82 -9.62 5.81
C TRP A 50 -3.00 -10.80 4.85
N THR A 51 -4.08 -10.83 4.06
CA THR A 51 -4.30 -11.86 3.04
C THR A 51 -3.66 -11.45 1.71
N TYR A 52 -3.06 -12.43 1.02
CA TYR A 52 -2.52 -12.21 -0.33
C TYR A 52 -3.63 -11.75 -1.28
N LEU A 53 -3.26 -10.91 -2.26
CA LEU A 53 -4.16 -10.35 -3.29
C LEU A 53 -5.24 -9.40 -2.80
N TYR A 54 -5.43 -9.22 -1.48
CA TYR A 54 -6.39 -8.25 -0.97
C TYR A 54 -5.92 -6.81 -1.25
N THR A 55 -6.75 -6.03 -1.93
CA THR A 55 -6.44 -4.66 -2.32
C THR A 55 -7.70 -3.79 -2.35
N THR A 56 -7.55 -2.52 -1.97
CA THR A 56 -8.57 -1.47 -2.14
C THR A 56 -8.24 -0.53 -3.31
N ALA A 57 -7.12 -0.76 -3.99
CA ALA A 57 -6.82 -0.11 -5.27
C ALA A 57 -7.50 -0.86 -6.40
N GLN A 58 -7.86 -0.12 -7.46
CA GLN A 58 -8.18 -0.75 -8.74
C GLN A 58 -6.93 -1.53 -9.20
N SER A 59 -7.00 -2.86 -9.13
CA SER A 59 -5.87 -3.70 -9.47
C SER A 59 -5.69 -3.75 -10.98
N PRO A 60 -4.49 -3.47 -11.51
CA PRO A 60 -4.20 -3.68 -12.93
C PRO A 60 -4.47 -5.13 -13.34
N ILE A 61 -4.13 -6.10 -12.48
CA ILE A 61 -4.37 -7.53 -12.75
C ILE A 61 -5.86 -7.86 -12.83
N LEU A 62 -6.70 -7.31 -11.95
CA LEU A 62 -8.14 -7.57 -12.00
C LEU A 62 -8.77 -6.99 -13.26
N LYS A 63 -8.30 -5.81 -13.72
CA LYS A 63 -8.72 -5.25 -15.01
C LYS A 63 -8.27 -6.11 -16.20
N LEU A 64 -7.03 -6.61 -16.16
CA LEU A 64 -6.47 -7.52 -17.18
C LEU A 64 -7.13 -8.91 -17.20
N ALA A 65 -7.71 -9.36 -16.08
CA ALA A 65 -8.45 -10.62 -16.01
C ALA A 65 -9.86 -10.50 -16.63
N ASP A 66 -10.49 -9.33 -16.52
CA ASP A 66 -11.78 -9.03 -17.16
C ASP A 66 -11.60 -8.66 -18.65
N GLU A 67 -10.48 -8.05 -19.02
CA GLU A 67 -10.13 -7.67 -20.39
C GLU A 67 -9.11 -8.65 -20.98
N LYS A 68 -9.58 -9.77 -21.54
CA LYS A 68 -8.80 -10.87 -22.13
C LYS A 68 -7.81 -10.50 -23.28
N GLU A 69 -7.55 -9.23 -23.58
CA GLU A 69 -6.79 -8.80 -24.77
C GLU A 69 -5.54 -7.93 -24.51
N ALA A 70 -5.20 -7.58 -23.27
CA ALA A 70 -4.10 -6.62 -23.01
C ALA A 70 -2.80 -7.26 -22.47
N MET A 71 -2.48 -8.51 -22.84
CA MET A 71 -1.20 -9.15 -22.49
C MET A 71 -0.02 -8.70 -23.39
N SER A 72 -0.29 -7.96 -24.48
CA SER A 72 0.72 -7.64 -25.50
C SER A 72 1.41 -6.28 -25.34
N SER A 73 1.20 -5.57 -24.24
CA SER A 73 1.73 -4.21 -24.04
C SER A 73 2.25 -3.99 -22.63
N LEU A 74 3.07 -4.94 -22.15
CA LEU A 74 3.85 -4.77 -20.90
C LEU A 74 5.23 -4.14 -21.14
N ASP A 75 5.65 -3.96 -22.39
CA ASP A 75 7.01 -3.52 -22.74
C ASP A 75 7.13 -2.02 -23.08
N ASP A 76 6.01 -1.28 -23.17
CA ASP A 76 6.05 0.12 -23.63
C ASP A 76 5.25 1.07 -22.73
N ILE A 77 5.94 2.15 -22.35
CA ILE A 77 5.43 3.48 -21.96
C ILE A 77 4.93 3.61 -20.52
N ASP A 78 5.75 4.28 -19.70
CA ASP A 78 5.32 5.33 -18.76
C ASP A 78 4.08 4.99 -17.90
N THR A 79 3.97 3.73 -17.46
CA THR A 79 2.88 3.34 -16.56
C THR A 79 3.17 3.98 -15.21
N PRO A 80 2.30 4.89 -14.71
CA PRO A 80 2.52 5.50 -13.41
C PRO A 80 2.66 4.38 -12.40
N SER A 81 3.85 4.28 -11.80
CA SER A 81 4.18 3.28 -10.79
C SER A 81 3.01 3.17 -9.83
N VAL A 82 2.28 2.05 -9.92
CA VAL A 82 1.03 1.92 -9.18
C VAL A 82 1.41 1.72 -7.73
N LEU A 83 1.31 2.80 -6.93
CA LEU A 83 1.70 2.83 -5.51
C LEU A 83 0.92 1.81 -4.63
N ALA A 84 -0.11 1.17 -5.18
CA ALA A 84 -0.84 0.04 -4.62
C ALA A 84 -1.66 -0.67 -5.71
N GLY A 85 -1.86 -1.99 -5.64
CA GLY A 85 -2.73 -2.66 -6.61
C GLY A 85 -2.66 -4.17 -6.62
N TYR A 86 -1.51 -4.73 -6.26
CA TYR A 86 -1.29 -6.18 -6.30
C TYR A 86 -1.67 -6.91 -5.00
N GLY A 87 -1.83 -6.20 -3.88
CA GLY A 87 -2.26 -6.81 -2.61
C GLY A 87 -1.22 -7.71 -1.92
N TYR A 88 0.07 -7.60 -2.28
CA TYR A 88 1.15 -8.42 -1.71
C TYR A 88 2.01 -7.75 -0.63
N GLY A 89 1.95 -6.41 -0.53
CA GLY A 89 2.90 -5.63 0.29
C GLY A 89 2.89 -6.01 1.77
N PHE A 90 1.74 -5.93 2.45
CA PHE A 90 1.64 -6.22 3.90
C PHE A 90 1.98 -7.68 4.25
N PRO A 91 1.47 -8.71 3.53
CA PRO A 91 1.85 -10.09 3.78
C PRO A 91 3.37 -10.34 3.64
N ILE A 92 4.00 -9.81 2.59
CA ILE A 92 5.44 -9.98 2.34
C ILE A 92 6.28 -9.25 3.40
N LEU A 93 5.94 -8.00 3.73
CA LEU A 93 6.64 -7.23 4.77
C LEU A 93 6.63 -7.95 6.12
N ARG A 94 5.54 -8.63 6.46
CA ARG A 94 5.44 -9.42 7.69
C ARG A 94 6.35 -10.64 7.68
N VAL A 95 6.58 -11.26 6.52
CA VAL A 95 7.53 -12.37 6.39
C VAL A 95 8.96 -11.84 6.56
N TYR A 96 9.32 -10.74 5.88
CA TYR A 96 10.65 -10.12 6.03
C TYR A 96 10.95 -9.67 7.46
N ALA A 97 9.98 -9.12 8.17
CA ALA A 97 10.17 -8.71 9.56
C ALA A 97 10.32 -9.90 10.55
N ARG A 98 10.06 -11.13 10.11
CA ARG A 98 10.14 -12.34 10.95
C ARG A 98 11.28 -13.28 10.57
N TYR A 99 11.89 -13.06 9.40
CA TYR A 99 13.03 -13.82 8.90
C TYR A 99 14.31 -13.25 9.47
#